data_AF-A0A7Y5AP77-F1
#
_entry.id   AF-A0A7Y5AP77-F1
#
_cell.length_a   1.000
_cell.length_b   1.000
_cell.length_c   1.000
_cell.angle_alpha   90.00
_cell.angle_beta   90.00
_cell.angle_gamma   90.00
#
_symmetry.space_group_name_H-M   'P 1'
#
loop_
_entity.id
_entity.type
_entity.pdbx_description
1 polymer ?
#
loop_
_entity_poly.entity_id
_entity_poly.type
_entity_poly.pdbx_seq_one_letter_code
_entity_poly.pdbx_strand_id
1 'polypeptide(L)'
;MADTALAQLADISEPALQLNFALAPIWWLLAGVLLAALVYLLVRLYSRWRYFAAKRQAQQMLGQLWARPGAAISINQLIKRVLQHYQPAHPALSLPTQQWQTWLATQHSAPLPDLTSLLYRADNDSDATEQFYQFAKAWLAQYRANAPALADNTEAAHA
;
A
#
# COMPACT_ATOMS: atom_id res chain seq x y z
N MET A 1 3.83 89.66 -2.50
CA MET A 1 2.58 88.87 -2.45
C MET A 1 2.66 87.61 -3.32
N ALA A 2 3.85 87.01 -3.48
CA ALA A 2 4.06 85.80 -4.30
C ALA A 2 4.40 84.56 -3.45
N ASP A 3 4.83 84.76 -2.20
CA ASP A 3 5.20 83.67 -1.28
C ASP A 3 4.01 82.82 -0.80
N THR A 4 2.80 83.37 -0.83
CA THR A 4 1.58 82.65 -0.41
C THR A 4 1.14 81.57 -1.40
N ALA A 5 1.50 81.71 -2.69
CA ALA A 5 1.15 80.73 -3.70
C ALA A 5 2.01 79.45 -3.59
N LEU A 6 3.30 79.59 -3.27
CA LEU A 6 4.19 78.44 -3.06
C LEU A 6 3.92 77.72 -1.73
N ALA A 7 3.48 78.44 -0.70
CA ALA A 7 3.07 77.84 0.57
C ALA A 7 1.83 76.92 0.42
N GLN A 8 0.98 77.15 -0.58
CA GLN A 8 -0.21 76.33 -0.84
C GLN A 8 0.07 75.04 -1.65
N LEU A 9 1.25 74.92 -2.29
CA LEU A 9 1.66 73.70 -3.00
C LEU A 9 2.28 72.64 -2.07
N ALA A 10 2.75 73.03 -0.89
CA ALA A 10 3.28 72.09 0.11
C ALA A 10 2.19 71.22 0.75
N ASP A 11 0.91 71.59 0.59
CA ASP A 11 -0.25 70.94 1.19
C ASP A 11 -0.99 69.99 0.23
N ILE A 12 -0.33 69.53 -0.83
CA ILE A 12 -0.80 68.36 -1.59
C ILE A 12 -0.11 67.14 -0.99
N SER A 13 -0.51 66.81 0.23
CA SER A 13 -0.14 65.56 0.86
C SER A 13 -0.69 64.41 0.01
N GLU A 14 0.19 63.63 -0.60
CA GLU A 14 -0.16 62.38 -1.28
C GLU A 14 -1.01 61.56 -0.31
N PRO A 15 -2.24 61.14 -0.68
CA PRO A 15 -3.04 60.34 0.22
C PRO A 15 -2.20 59.11 0.50
N ALA A 16 -1.80 58.91 1.76
CA ALA A 16 -1.07 57.73 2.17
C ALA A 16 -1.81 56.57 1.54
N LEU A 17 -1.20 55.92 0.52
CA LEU A 17 -1.79 54.76 -0.09
C LEU A 17 -1.99 53.84 1.09
N GLN A 18 -3.23 53.73 1.55
CA GLN A 18 -3.60 52.72 2.49
C GLN A 18 -3.50 51.47 1.65
N LEU A 19 -2.27 50.97 1.58
CA LEU A 19 -1.89 49.61 1.37
C LEU A 19 -2.45 48.84 2.59
N ASN A 20 -3.76 48.96 2.80
CA ASN A 20 -4.61 47.85 3.12
C ASN A 20 -4.35 46.86 1.99
N PHE A 21 -3.19 46.19 2.09
CA PHE A 21 -3.00 44.80 1.82
C PHE A 21 -4.09 44.06 2.59
N ALA A 22 -5.36 44.26 2.21
CA ALA A 22 -6.36 43.24 2.32
C ALA A 22 -5.77 42.14 1.47
N LEU A 23 -4.95 41.30 2.13
CA LEU A 23 -4.20 40.20 1.57
C LEU A 23 -5.16 39.56 0.59
N ALA A 24 -4.97 39.83 -0.70
CA ALA A 24 -6.05 39.72 -1.68
C ALA A 24 -6.73 38.37 -1.46
N PRO A 25 -8.07 38.26 -1.38
CA PRO A 25 -8.74 37.03 -0.93
C PRO A 25 -8.28 35.76 -1.66
N ILE A 26 -7.67 35.91 -2.84
CA ILE A 26 -6.88 34.93 -3.58
C ILE A 26 -5.80 34.21 -2.73
N TRP A 27 -5.17 34.85 -1.74
CA TRP A 27 -4.19 34.23 -0.85
C TRP A 27 -4.80 33.15 0.03
N TRP A 28 -6.05 33.33 0.47
CA TRP A 28 -6.76 32.27 1.20
C TRP A 28 -7.08 31.08 0.29
N LEU A 29 -7.42 31.33 -0.98
CA LEU A 29 -7.56 30.29 -1.99
C LEU A 29 -6.23 29.56 -2.22
N LEU A 30 -5.13 30.30 -2.38
CA LEU A 30 -3.80 29.73 -2.58
C LEU A 30 -3.36 28.90 -1.37
N ALA A 31 -3.59 29.41 -0.16
CA ALA A 31 -3.31 28.70 1.09
C ALA A 31 -4.18 27.43 1.20
N GLY A 32 -5.46 27.51 0.84
CA GLY A 32 -6.36 26.34 0.81
C GLY A 32 -5.90 25.28 -0.19
N VAL A 33 -5.51 25.69 -1.40
CA VAL A 33 -4.96 24.78 -2.42
C VAL A 33 -3.65 24.16 -1.96
N LEU A 34 -2.74 24.95 -1.37
CA LEU A 34 -1.48 24.47 -0.83
C LEU A 34 -1.71 23.45 0.29
N LEU A 35 -2.65 23.74 1.20
CA LEU A 35 -3.01 22.84 2.29
C LEU A 35 -3.63 21.55 1.75
N ALA A 36 -4.56 21.64 0.80
CA ALA A 36 -5.18 20.48 0.17
C ALA A 36 -4.14 19.61 -0.56
N ALA A 37 -3.21 20.23 -1.28
CA ALA A 37 -2.10 19.55 -1.94
C ALA A 37 -1.19 18.84 -0.91
N LEU A 38 -0.88 19.50 0.20
CA LEU A 38 -0.07 18.93 1.28
C LEU A 38 -0.79 17.74 1.93
N VAL A 39 -2.08 17.87 2.26
CA VAL A 39 -2.90 16.78 2.82
C VAL A 39 -2.97 15.61 1.84
N TYR A 40 -3.22 15.87 0.56
CA TYR A 40 -3.24 14.84 -0.48
C TYR A 40 -1.90 14.10 -0.57
N LEU A 41 -0.79 14.84 -0.55
CA LEU A 41 0.54 14.27 -0.60
C LEU A 41 0.86 13.44 0.65
N LEU A 42 0.47 13.92 1.84
CA LEU A 42 0.61 13.20 3.10
C LEU A 42 -0.22 11.91 3.11
N VAL A 43 -1.48 11.95 2.68
CA VAL A 43 -2.34 10.76 2.60
C VAL A 43 -1.77 9.74 1.61
N ARG A 44 -1.29 10.20 0.45
CA ARG A 44 -0.68 9.34 -0.56
C ARG A 44 0.62 8.71 -0.05
N LEU A 45 1.45 9.49 0.64
CA LEU A 45 2.69 9.03 1.22
C LEU A 45 2.43 8.05 2.36
N TYR A 46 1.47 8.35 3.25
CA TYR A 46 1.07 7.47 4.36
C TYR A 46 0.52 6.14 3.86
N SER A 47 -0.34 6.15 2.83
CA SER A 47 -0.84 4.93 2.19
C SER A 47 0.31 4.08 1.62
N ARG A 48 1.25 4.71 0.92
CA ARG A 48 2.47 4.03 0.43
C ARG A 48 3.33 3.49 1.57
N TRP A 49 3.55 4.28 2.62
CA TRP A 49 4.37 3.88 3.76
C TRP A 49 3.74 2.71 4.51
N ARG A 50 2.43 2.74 4.75
CA ARG A 50 1.70 1.64 5.40
C ARG A 50 1.80 0.35 4.57
N TYR A 51 1.75 0.47 3.25
CA TYR A 51 1.98 -0.64 2.33
C TYR A 51 3.38 -1.27 2.50
N PHE A 52 4.42 -0.46 2.55
CA PHE A 52 5.79 -0.94 2.75
C PHE A 52 6.03 -1.47 4.17
N ALA A 53 5.41 -0.87 5.19
CA ALA A 53 5.54 -1.30 6.58
C ALA A 53 4.91 -2.68 6.81
N ALA A 54 3.69 -2.92 6.31
CA ALA A 54 3.03 -4.22 6.41
C ALA A 54 3.81 -5.32 5.68
N LYS A 55 4.37 -5.01 4.50
CA LYS A 55 5.26 -5.91 3.77
C LYS A 55 6.51 -6.27 4.58
N ARG A 56 7.14 -5.26 5.20
CA ARG A 56 8.36 -5.46 6.00
C ARG A 56 8.08 -6.27 7.26
N GLN A 57 6.95 -6.03 7.93
CA GLN A 57 6.50 -6.83 9.07
C GLN A 57 6.24 -8.28 8.68
N ALA A 58 5.58 -8.52 7.54
CA ALA A 58 5.31 -9.86 7.06
C ALA A 58 6.60 -10.62 6.69
N GLN A 59 7.59 -9.94 6.11
CA GLN A 59 8.91 -10.52 5.87
C GLN A 59 9.68 -10.85 7.16
N GLN A 60 9.60 -9.99 8.18
CA GLN A 60 10.20 -10.26 9.49
C GLN A 60 9.54 -11.45 10.20
N MET A 61 8.20 -11.55 10.15
CA MET A 61 7.47 -12.69 10.68
C MET A 61 7.85 -13.98 9.95
N LEU A 62 7.96 -13.94 8.61
CA LEU A 62 8.35 -15.10 7.81
C LEU A 62 9.72 -15.65 8.25
N GLY A 63 10.71 -14.78 8.49
CA GLY A 63 12.04 -15.19 8.97
C GLY A 63 12.03 -15.82 10.37
N GLN A 64 11.13 -15.39 11.26
CA GLN A 64 10.99 -15.97 12.60
C GLN A 64 10.25 -17.32 12.60
N LEU A 65 9.38 -17.54 11.60
CA LEU A 65 8.57 -18.75 11.48
C LEU A 65 9.37 -19.94 10.93
N TRP A 66 10.42 -19.69 10.15
CA TRP A 66 11.33 -20.73 9.64
C TRP A 66 11.94 -21.58 10.76
N ALA A 67 12.31 -20.95 11.87
CA ALA A 67 12.99 -21.62 12.99
C ALA A 67 12.05 -22.42 13.91
N ARG A 68 10.74 -22.51 13.59
CA ARG A 68 9.75 -23.20 14.43
C ARG A 68 9.32 -24.54 13.84
N PRO A 69 9.07 -25.57 14.68
CA PRO A 69 8.39 -26.77 14.23
C PRO A 69 7.01 -26.40 13.67
N GLY A 70 6.63 -26.97 12.52
CA GLY A 70 5.41 -26.57 11.80
C GLY A 70 5.53 -25.25 11.01
N ALA A 71 6.75 -24.90 10.56
CA ALA A 71 6.99 -23.72 9.73
C ALA A 71 6.06 -23.65 8.51
N ALA A 72 5.82 -24.78 7.83
CA ALA A 72 4.89 -24.89 6.69
C ALA A 72 3.47 -24.37 6.99
N ILE A 73 2.89 -24.83 8.10
CA ILE A 73 1.53 -24.42 8.54
C ILE A 73 1.53 -22.92 8.85
N SER A 74 2.56 -22.46 9.54
CA SER A 74 2.69 -21.06 9.94
C SER A 74 2.85 -20.13 8.74
N ILE A 75 3.64 -20.52 7.74
CA ILE A 75 3.82 -19.78 6.48
C ILE A 75 2.48 -19.69 5.74
N ASN A 76 1.73 -20.80 5.64
CA ASN A 76 0.43 -20.79 4.97
C ASN A 76 -0.58 -19.88 5.69
N GLN A 77 -0.62 -19.93 7.02
CA GLN A 77 -1.45 -19.00 7.81
C GLN A 77 -1.04 -17.54 7.62
N LEU A 78 0.26 -17.26 7.52
CA LEU A 78 0.75 -15.91 7.24
C LEU A 78 0.26 -15.40 5.89
N ILE A 79 0.38 -16.20 4.82
CA ILE A 79 -0.11 -15.84 3.48
C ILE A 79 -1.61 -15.57 3.52
N LYS A 80 -2.41 -16.45 4.13
CA LYS A 80 -3.85 -16.27 4.29
C LYS A 80 -4.19 -15.00 5.06
N ARG A 81 -3.49 -14.71 6.15
CA ARG A 81 -3.68 -13.48 6.94
C ARG A 81 -3.30 -12.23 6.14
N VAL A 82 -2.22 -12.27 5.37
CA VAL A 82 -1.83 -11.17 4.47
C VAL A 82 -2.93 -10.95 3.44
N LEU A 83 -3.41 -12.01 2.78
CA LEU A 83 -4.52 -11.91 1.83
C LEU A 83 -5.78 -11.32 2.48
N GLN A 84 -6.14 -11.77 3.68
CA GLN A 84 -7.28 -11.26 4.43
C GLN A 84 -7.12 -9.78 4.82
N HIS A 85 -5.90 -9.36 5.18
CA HIS A 85 -5.63 -7.97 5.54
C HIS A 85 -5.79 -7.02 4.35
N TYR A 86 -5.36 -7.44 3.16
CA TYR A 86 -5.46 -6.62 1.95
C TYR A 86 -6.80 -6.76 1.23
N GLN A 87 -7.42 -7.95 1.27
CA GLN A 87 -8.65 -8.29 0.56
C GLN A 87 -9.53 -9.22 1.43
N PRO A 88 -10.24 -8.66 2.44
CA PRO A 88 -11.00 -9.46 3.41
C PRO A 88 -12.16 -10.26 2.79
N ALA A 89 -12.69 -9.82 1.64
CA ALA A 89 -13.79 -10.48 0.92
C ALA A 89 -13.30 -11.40 -0.21
N HIS A 90 -12.01 -11.76 -0.26
CA HIS A 90 -11.49 -12.55 -1.36
C HIS A 90 -11.99 -14.01 -1.31
N PRO A 91 -12.53 -14.56 -2.41
CA PRO A 91 -13.11 -15.91 -2.44
C PRO A 91 -12.07 -17.00 -2.17
N ALA A 92 -10.78 -16.73 -2.40
CA ALA A 92 -9.70 -17.68 -2.11
C ALA A 92 -9.55 -18.03 -0.62
N LEU A 93 -10.07 -17.20 0.30
CA LEU A 93 -9.97 -17.46 1.74
C LEU A 93 -10.86 -18.62 2.21
N SER A 94 -11.99 -18.86 1.53
CA SER A 94 -12.93 -19.95 1.83
C SER A 94 -12.63 -21.24 1.06
N LEU A 95 -11.59 -21.26 0.21
CA LEU A 95 -11.29 -22.43 -0.61
C LEU A 95 -10.65 -23.58 0.20
N PRO A 96 -10.96 -24.84 -0.16
CA PRO A 96 -10.23 -26.00 0.35
C PRO A 96 -8.75 -25.96 -0.08
N THR A 97 -7.88 -26.61 0.70
CA THR A 97 -6.41 -26.55 0.56
C THR A 97 -5.91 -26.83 -0.87
N GLN A 98 -6.53 -27.76 -1.59
CA GLN A 98 -6.17 -28.08 -2.98
C GLN A 98 -6.45 -26.92 -3.94
N GLN A 99 -7.64 -26.33 -3.89
CA GLN A 99 -8.01 -25.18 -4.73
C GLN A 99 -7.21 -23.93 -4.36
N TRP A 100 -6.92 -23.76 -3.06
CA TRP A 100 -6.00 -22.73 -2.57
C TRP A 100 -4.59 -22.88 -3.17
N GLN A 101 -4.04 -24.10 -3.19
CA GLN A 101 -2.74 -24.38 -3.80
C GLN A 101 -2.73 -24.08 -5.30
N THR A 102 -3.77 -24.52 -6.03
CA THR A 102 -3.90 -24.23 -7.46
C THR A 102 -3.93 -22.72 -7.71
N TRP A 103 -4.74 -21.98 -6.95
CA TRP A 103 -4.78 -20.52 -7.04
C TRP A 103 -3.43 -19.90 -6.70
N LEU A 104 -2.76 -20.35 -5.64
CA LEU A 104 -1.46 -19.82 -5.23
C LEU A 104 -0.40 -20.02 -6.32
N ALA A 105 -0.39 -21.19 -6.98
CA ALA A 105 0.48 -21.47 -8.11
C ALA A 105 0.24 -20.54 -9.32
N THR A 106 -0.99 -20.05 -9.52
CA THR A 106 -1.27 -19.05 -10.58
C THR A 106 -0.75 -17.64 -10.24
N GLN A 107 -0.53 -17.34 -8.95
CA GLN A 107 -0.08 -16.00 -8.53
C GLN A 107 1.41 -15.76 -8.78
N HIS A 108 2.22 -16.82 -8.83
CA HIS A 108 3.66 -16.68 -8.99
C HIS A 108 4.27 -17.93 -9.63
N SER A 109 5.20 -17.73 -10.57
CA SER A 109 5.86 -18.82 -11.31
C SER A 109 6.92 -19.59 -10.51
N ALA A 110 7.10 -19.27 -9.23
CA ALA A 110 8.04 -20.01 -8.39
C ALA A 110 7.52 -21.43 -8.14
N PRO A 111 8.42 -22.42 -7.98
CA PRO A 111 8.04 -23.79 -7.70
C PRO A 111 7.30 -23.86 -6.36
N LEU A 112 6.08 -24.41 -6.40
CA LEU A 112 5.25 -24.62 -5.22
C LEU A 112 5.21 -26.13 -4.92
N PRO A 113 5.65 -26.56 -3.72
CA PRO A 113 5.54 -27.96 -3.31
C PRO A 113 4.09 -28.34 -3.05
N ASP A 114 3.81 -29.64 -2.93
CA ASP A 114 2.47 -30.12 -2.58
C ASP A 114 2.09 -29.70 -1.16
N LEU A 115 1.31 -28.62 -1.06
CA LEU A 115 0.83 -28.06 0.20
C LEU A 115 -0.05 -29.03 0.96
N THR A 116 -0.76 -29.94 0.28
CA THR A 116 -1.70 -30.86 0.94
C THR A 116 -0.94 -31.84 1.82
N SER A 117 0.11 -32.46 1.28
CA SER A 117 0.98 -33.35 2.04
C SER A 117 1.86 -32.60 3.03
N LEU A 118 2.41 -31.44 2.66
CA LEU A 118 3.28 -30.62 3.51
C LEU A 118 2.56 -30.06 4.76
N LEU A 119 1.29 -29.68 4.64
CA LEU A 119 0.51 -29.15 5.76
C LEU A 119 -0.02 -30.25 6.69
N TYR A 120 -0.28 -31.44 6.13
CA TYR A 120 -0.78 -32.59 6.90
C TYR A 120 0.36 -33.35 7.59
N ARG A 121 1.52 -33.45 6.94
CA ARG A 121 2.74 -34.05 7.49
C ARG A 121 3.51 -32.97 8.24
N ALA A 122 3.20 -32.82 9.52
CA ALA A 122 3.79 -31.80 10.40
C ALA A 122 5.32 -31.91 10.61
N ASP A 123 6.02 -32.82 9.92
CA ASP A 123 7.42 -33.12 10.21
C ASP A 123 8.25 -33.57 8.98
N ASN A 124 9.48 -33.03 8.92
CA ASN A 124 10.70 -33.50 8.23
C ASN A 124 10.92 -33.36 6.71
N ASP A 125 10.12 -32.63 5.94
CA ASP A 125 10.56 -32.24 4.58
C ASP A 125 11.13 -30.82 4.61
N SER A 126 12.41 -30.71 5.03
CA SER A 126 13.13 -29.43 5.09
C SER A 126 13.22 -28.77 3.72
N ASP A 127 13.36 -29.57 2.65
CA ASP A 127 13.54 -29.07 1.29
C ASP A 127 12.23 -28.52 0.74
N ALA A 128 11.12 -29.25 0.91
CA ALA A 128 9.81 -28.75 0.53
C ALA A 128 9.38 -27.55 1.38
N THR A 129 9.76 -27.52 2.67
CA THR A 129 9.49 -26.35 3.53
C THR A 129 10.30 -25.14 3.08
N GLU A 130 11.58 -25.30 2.72
CA GLU A 130 12.43 -24.23 2.18
C GLU A 130 11.88 -23.70 0.86
N GLN A 131 11.48 -24.60 -0.06
CA GLN A 131 10.84 -24.20 -1.31
C GLN A 131 9.57 -23.38 -1.05
N PHE A 132 8.73 -23.81 -0.10
CA PHE A 132 7.53 -23.06 0.26
C PHE A 132 7.87 -21.70 0.90
N TYR A 133 8.92 -21.63 1.71
CA TYR A 133 9.42 -20.38 2.28
C TYR A 133 9.91 -19.41 1.20
N GLN A 134 10.70 -19.89 0.23
CA GLN A 134 11.18 -19.07 -0.89
C GLN A 134 10.02 -18.60 -1.78
N PHE A 135 9.06 -19.49 -2.06
CA PHE A 135 7.82 -19.13 -2.75
C PHE A 135 7.09 -18.01 -1.99
N ALA A 136 6.84 -18.19 -0.70
CA ALA A 136 6.15 -17.21 0.13
C ALA A 136 6.87 -15.88 0.13
N LYS A 137 8.20 -15.89 0.30
CA LYS A 137 9.03 -14.68 0.27
C LYS A 137 8.93 -13.95 -1.07
N ALA A 138 8.98 -14.67 -2.19
CA ALA A 138 8.88 -14.09 -3.53
C ALA A 138 7.48 -13.54 -3.80
N TRP A 139 6.43 -14.29 -3.44
CA TRP A 139 5.05 -13.84 -3.53
C TRP A 139 4.80 -12.58 -2.69
N LEU A 140 5.20 -12.57 -1.41
CA LEU A 140 5.09 -11.39 -0.55
C LEU A 140 5.90 -10.20 -1.10
N ALA A 141 7.01 -10.45 -1.79
CA ALA A 141 7.80 -9.41 -2.43
C ALA A 141 7.05 -8.77 -3.61
N GLN A 142 6.35 -9.58 -4.41
CA GLN A 142 5.64 -9.12 -5.61
C GLN A 142 4.19 -8.70 -5.34
N TYR A 143 3.59 -9.13 -4.24
CA TYR A 143 2.19 -8.86 -3.91
C TYR A 143 1.91 -7.36 -3.91
N ARG A 144 0.90 -6.93 -4.68
CA ARG A 144 0.47 -5.53 -4.86
C ARG A 144 -0.92 -5.23 -4.27
N ALA A 145 -1.43 -6.07 -3.37
CA ALA A 145 -2.80 -6.02 -2.82
C ALA A 145 -3.92 -6.06 -3.87
N ASN A 146 -3.59 -6.48 -5.08
CA ASN A 146 -4.53 -6.71 -6.16
C ASN A 146 -4.29 -8.13 -6.66
N ALA A 147 -4.89 -9.10 -5.96
CA ALA A 147 -4.84 -10.49 -6.36
C ALA A 147 -6.08 -10.75 -7.22
N PRO A 148 -5.93 -11.31 -8.44
CA PRO A 148 -7.09 -11.68 -9.23
C PRO A 148 -7.92 -12.72 -8.49
N ALA A 149 -9.24 -12.52 -8.51
CA ALA A 149 -10.18 -13.57 -8.17
C ALA A 149 -9.88 -14.79 -9.04
N LEU A 150 -10.08 -15.99 -8.49
CA LEU A 150 -9.79 -17.26 -9.16
C LEU A 150 -10.40 -17.20 -10.55
N ALA A 151 -9.56 -17.10 -11.58
CA ALA A 151 -10.02 -17.00 -12.96
C ALA A 151 -10.87 -18.24 -13.21
N ASP A 152 -12.11 -18.01 -13.66
CA ASP A 152 -13.02 -19.08 -14.04
C ASP A 152 -12.44 -19.74 -15.29
N ASN A 153 -11.50 -20.66 -15.09
CA ASN A 153 -10.84 -21.40 -16.16
C ASN A 153 -11.81 -22.44 -16.79
N THR A 154 -13.11 -22.31 -16.58
CA THR A 154 -14.15 -23.16 -17.15
C THR A 154 -14.41 -22.85 -18.63
N GLU A 155 -13.89 -21.74 -19.17
CA GLU A 155 -14.11 -21.37 -20.58
C GLU A 155 -13.07 -21.95 -21.57
N ALA A 156 -11.96 -22.53 -21.10
CA ALA A 156 -10.90 -23.07 -21.98
C ALA A 156 -11.00 -24.58 -22.28
N ALA A 157 -11.99 -25.28 -21.73
CA ALA A 157 -12.18 -26.73 -21.95
C ALA A 157 -13.26 -27.08 -22.99
N HIS A 158 -13.87 -26.08 -23.63
CA HIS A 158 -14.93 -26.26 -24.65
C HIS A 158 -14.58 -25.54 -25.97
N ALA A 159 -13.34 -25.67 -26.46
CA ALA A 159 -12.94 -25.26 -27.80
C ALA A 159 -12.25 -26.41 -28.54
#